data_AF-A0A5J4VP93-F1
#
_entry.id   AF-A0A5J4VP93-F1
#
_cell.length_a   1.000
_cell.length_b   1.000
_cell.length_c   1.000
_cell.angle_alpha   90.00
_cell.angle_beta   90.00
_cell.angle_gamma   90.00
#
_symmetry.space_group_name_H-M   'P 1'
#
loop_
_entity.id
_entity.type
_entity.pdbx_description
1 polymer ?
#
loop_
_entity_poly.entity_id
_entity_poly.type
_entity_poly.pdbx_seq_one_letter_code
_entity_poly.pdbx_strand_id
1 'polypeptide(L)'
;MKALQYACSDQYEITLLDNVHYEYVGIYQLTNILIPVTIKGGAQDDNKQSIRTTMMINSSQPYIIFLYEGTLSLFNLEFNFTVGIDQNLTKQILPEFSIIGTSKSAELFKSLLIGSCVINGLPDIAVSMMIRDPRAGIICPAYCTKGQVTSECICDTNSSDFTIQQCQKEKLCISELIHQTVADCKCLSSGDPRAGSTCPAYCIKGSTNQSCICDTNATNFPIDQCQKEKACKYDLINQTATDCPCLNSSDPRAGDTCASYCVKDKTTTECVCDTNVIDYSVEQCQQEQACKYDLIHQTTYYCPCLSTGDPRAGGICPSYCTAKDIPNQNCVCDSNPNAQYPPQTCQSEKQCNVSSNSSVPTDSCTCSKQNYPSGCKCPTNSSELYGIPSSRCECHTTSDPRSGTVCPAYCVKGSLTPDCVCDTNLSSYSSSQCMKDKLCIFKLQQQSKEYCPCLMKGDPRAGGICPSYCKSKAELTVNCMCELDSSYPQATCERDKLCIVDLIHQSTTNCPCLAINDPRGESICKQTDIDPSDPDQTDPIIPDPSEKYPETEQEQEEIIKQEDDEDKQKEESTSFQMNWIIYIVGGALREKA
;
A
#
# COMPACT_ATOMS: atom_id res chain seq x y z
N MET A 1 30.58 44.01 60.01
CA MET A 1 31.81 44.71 60.49
C MET A 1 32.71 45.04 59.30
N LYS A 2 33.21 46.28 59.12
CA LYS A 2 34.32 46.58 58.17
C LYS A 2 35.63 46.58 58.97
N ALA A 3 36.25 45.42 59.15
CA ALA A 3 37.33 45.27 60.11
C ALA A 3 38.74 45.57 59.55
N LEU A 4 38.92 45.78 58.24
CA LEU A 4 40.26 45.79 57.63
C LEU A 4 40.44 46.96 56.65
N GLN A 5 41.09 48.03 57.11
CA GLN A 5 41.65 49.09 56.28
C GLN A 5 43.08 49.41 56.78
N TYR A 6 44.10 48.80 56.12
CA TYR A 6 45.57 48.96 56.27
C TYR A 6 46.25 48.27 57.49
N ALA A 7 47.49 47.75 57.48
CA ALA A 7 48.52 47.36 56.48
C ALA A 7 49.55 46.39 57.16
N CYS A 8 50.25 45.56 56.36
CA CYS A 8 51.37 44.66 56.73
C CYS A 8 51.07 43.44 57.63
N SER A 9 50.24 42.51 57.17
CA SER A 9 50.17 41.16 57.77
C SER A 9 50.22 40.09 56.69
N ASP A 10 50.96 39.01 56.93
CA ASP A 10 51.06 37.86 56.00
C ASP A 10 49.77 37.03 55.99
N GLN A 11 48.94 37.18 57.04
CA GLN A 11 47.65 36.51 57.19
C GLN A 11 46.76 37.32 58.16
N TYR A 12 45.45 37.28 57.98
CA TYR A 12 44.50 37.73 59.00
C TYR A 12 43.88 36.51 59.68
N GLU A 13 43.97 36.43 61.00
CA GLU A 13 43.30 35.42 61.80
C GLU A 13 42.27 36.08 62.71
N ILE A 14 41.01 35.69 62.54
CA ILE A 14 39.85 36.19 63.28
C ILE A 14 39.33 35.04 64.15
N THR A 15 39.35 35.23 65.46
CA THR A 15 38.79 34.25 66.42
C THR A 15 37.50 34.80 67.00
N LEU A 16 36.40 34.07 66.80
CA LEU A 16 35.09 34.41 67.33
C LEU A 16 34.93 33.83 68.74
N LEU A 17 34.94 34.70 69.76
CA LEU A 17 34.99 34.29 71.17
C LEU A 17 33.64 33.96 71.77
N ASP A 18 32.56 34.60 71.30
CA ASP A 18 31.21 34.27 71.77
C ASP A 18 30.69 32.96 71.16
N ASN A 19 29.78 32.29 71.89
CA ASN A 19 29.14 31.06 71.44
C ASN A 19 28.28 31.27 70.18
N VAL A 20 27.65 32.45 70.04
CA VAL A 20 26.75 32.76 68.93
C VAL A 20 27.04 34.15 68.36
N HIS A 21 27.20 34.23 67.03
CA HIS A 21 27.39 35.48 66.28
C HIS A 21 26.27 35.66 65.26
N TYR A 22 25.63 36.85 65.28
CA TYR A 22 24.57 37.24 64.33
C TYR A 22 25.09 38.30 63.36
N GLU A 23 25.96 37.91 62.42
CA GLU A 23 26.69 38.87 61.61
C GLU A 23 26.82 38.45 60.15
N TYR A 24 26.75 39.45 59.27
CA TYR A 24 27.22 39.34 57.89
C TYR A 24 28.70 39.73 57.80
N VAL A 25 29.52 38.85 57.23
CA VAL A 25 30.96 39.06 57.05
C VAL A 25 31.30 39.15 55.56
N GLY A 26 31.64 40.35 55.11
CA GLY A 26 32.16 40.57 53.76
C GLY A 26 33.69 40.63 53.74
N ILE A 27 34.33 39.76 52.98
CA ILE A 27 35.77 39.74 52.74
C ILE A 27 36.05 40.49 51.44
N TYR A 28 36.52 41.74 51.58
CA TYR A 28 36.91 42.63 50.49
C TYR A 28 38.39 42.95 50.62
N GLN A 29 39.21 42.60 49.62
CA GLN A 29 40.64 42.91 49.63
C GLN A 29 40.90 44.01 48.61
N LEU A 30 41.06 45.25 49.08
CA LEU A 30 41.19 46.44 48.21
C LEU A 30 42.65 46.69 47.74
N THR A 31 43.53 45.70 47.85
CA THR A 31 44.99 45.83 47.60
C THR A 31 45.46 44.80 46.57
N ASN A 32 46.50 45.13 45.79
CA ASN A 32 47.12 44.23 44.79
C ASN A 32 47.79 42.98 45.38
N ILE A 33 47.84 42.84 46.71
CA ILE A 33 48.36 41.67 47.41
C ILE A 33 47.18 40.99 48.09
N LEU A 34 46.94 39.73 47.76
CA LEU A 34 45.89 38.93 48.37
C LEU A 34 46.39 38.31 49.68
N ILE A 35 45.91 38.80 50.82
CA ILE A 35 46.29 38.32 52.15
C ILE A 35 45.30 37.23 52.60
N PRO A 36 45.72 36.00 52.90
CA PRO A 36 44.81 34.95 53.38
C PRO A 36 44.06 35.37 54.65
N VAL A 37 42.76 35.07 54.72
CA VAL A 37 41.91 35.32 55.88
C VAL A 37 41.48 33.99 56.49
N THR A 38 41.63 33.84 57.80
CA THR A 38 41.16 32.70 58.58
C THR A 38 40.14 33.17 59.59
N ILE A 39 38.95 32.55 59.60
CA ILE A 39 37.92 32.76 60.63
C ILE A 39 37.76 31.46 61.39
N LYS A 40 37.93 31.50 62.71
CA LYS A 40 37.79 30.32 63.56
C LYS A 40 36.91 30.55 64.78
N GLY A 41 36.15 29.53 65.16
CA GLY A 41 35.40 29.50 66.41
C GLY A 41 36.33 29.31 67.60
N GLY A 42 36.23 30.18 68.60
CA GLY A 42 37.00 30.16 69.84
C GLY A 42 36.14 30.14 71.10
N ALA A 43 34.83 29.90 70.95
CA ALA A 43 33.91 29.80 72.09
C ALA A 43 34.31 28.68 73.05
N GLN A 44 34.07 28.92 74.34
CA GLN A 44 34.28 27.96 75.41
C GLN A 44 33.01 27.82 76.24
N ASP A 45 32.75 26.62 76.76
CA ASP A 45 31.69 26.40 77.74
C ASP A 45 32.10 26.89 79.15
N ASP A 46 31.21 26.74 80.13
CA ASP A 46 31.47 27.14 81.52
C ASP A 46 32.66 26.40 82.16
N ASN A 47 33.06 25.25 81.60
CA ASN A 47 34.22 24.46 82.02
C ASN A 47 35.51 24.84 81.27
N LYS A 48 35.49 25.91 80.45
CA LYS A 48 36.58 26.35 79.55
C LYS A 48 36.94 25.33 78.46
N GLN A 49 36.05 24.39 78.16
CA GLN A 49 36.24 23.46 77.05
C GLN A 49 35.84 24.16 75.75
N SER A 50 36.66 24.03 74.71
CA SER A 50 36.35 24.62 73.40
C SER A 50 35.10 23.97 72.81
N ILE A 51 34.15 24.82 72.43
CA ILE A 51 32.95 24.47 71.69
C ILE A 51 32.98 25.13 70.32
N ARG A 52 32.11 24.68 69.41
CA ARG A 52 31.96 25.33 68.09
C ARG A 52 31.27 26.67 68.27
N THR A 53 31.74 27.66 67.55
CA THR A 53 31.05 28.95 67.49
C THR A 53 29.98 28.91 66.42
N THR A 54 28.73 29.23 66.80
CA THR A 54 27.60 29.28 65.88
C THR A 54 27.56 30.63 65.16
N MET A 55 27.54 30.61 63.83
CA MET A 55 27.33 31.79 62.98
C MET A 55 25.95 31.74 62.32
N MET A 56 25.19 32.81 62.48
CA MET A 56 23.85 32.99 61.92
C MET A 56 23.66 34.43 61.44
N ILE A 57 22.54 34.68 60.75
CA ILE A 57 22.07 36.03 60.45
C ILE A 57 20.62 36.20 60.91
N ASN A 58 20.26 37.41 61.33
CA ASN A 58 18.90 37.79 61.76
C ASN A 58 18.22 38.76 60.78
N SER A 59 18.78 38.93 59.58
CA SER A 59 18.29 39.84 58.55
C SER A 59 18.22 39.12 57.20
N SER A 60 17.55 39.72 56.23
CA SER A 60 17.41 39.22 54.85
C SER A 60 18.71 39.34 54.04
N GLN A 61 19.88 39.19 54.68
CA GLN A 61 21.14 39.17 53.94
C GLN A 61 21.18 37.89 53.11
N PRO A 62 21.70 37.98 51.87
CA PRO A 62 21.73 36.82 50.98
C PRO A 62 22.71 35.75 51.46
N TYR A 63 23.72 36.14 52.25
CA TYR A 63 24.81 35.28 52.70
C TYR A 63 25.15 35.51 54.18
N ILE A 64 25.78 34.54 54.84
CA ILE A 64 26.45 34.76 56.14
C ILE A 64 27.85 35.33 55.89
N ILE A 65 28.58 34.72 54.94
CA ILE A 65 29.91 35.17 54.52
C ILE A 65 29.90 35.46 53.03
N PHE A 66 30.49 36.58 52.62
CA PHE A 66 30.67 36.92 51.20
C PHE A 66 32.15 37.10 50.89
N LEU A 67 32.68 36.23 50.00
CA LEU A 67 34.07 36.28 49.54
C LEU A 67 34.15 37.01 48.18
N TYR A 68 34.64 38.24 48.20
CA TYR A 68 34.80 39.01 46.97
C TYR A 68 36.00 38.55 46.14
N GLU A 69 37.15 38.35 46.80
CA GLU A 69 38.42 37.84 46.26
C GLU A 69 39.36 37.37 47.39
N GLY A 70 40.38 36.58 47.06
CA GLY A 70 41.39 36.07 47.99
C GLY A 70 41.14 34.65 48.53
N THR A 71 41.92 34.26 49.53
CA THR A 71 41.82 32.95 50.18
C THR A 71 41.13 33.08 51.54
N LEU A 72 40.08 32.30 51.76
CA LEU A 72 39.35 32.21 53.02
C LEU A 72 39.47 30.81 53.61
N SER A 73 39.81 30.73 54.89
CA SER A 73 39.80 29.47 55.66
C SER A 73 38.84 29.57 56.84
N LEU A 74 37.98 28.57 57.02
CA LEU A 74 36.95 28.51 58.05
C LEU A 74 37.18 27.29 58.94
N PHE A 75 37.27 27.50 60.26
CA PHE A 75 37.55 26.42 61.22
C PHE A 75 36.68 26.45 62.48
N ASN A 76 36.24 25.27 62.94
CA ASN A 76 35.52 25.12 64.22
C ASN A 76 34.25 25.99 64.32
N LEU A 77 33.54 26.15 63.20
CA LEU A 77 32.30 26.93 63.11
C LEU A 77 31.10 26.01 62.93
N GLU A 78 29.95 26.45 63.42
CA GLU A 78 28.65 25.88 63.15
C GLU A 78 27.80 26.89 62.37
N PHE A 79 27.26 26.50 61.22
CA PHE A 79 26.36 27.33 60.42
C PHE A 79 24.97 26.73 60.43
N ASN A 80 23.97 27.54 60.77
CA ASN A 80 22.58 27.09 60.87
C ASN A 80 21.70 27.86 59.88
N PHE A 81 21.04 27.14 58.97
CA PHE A 81 19.86 27.70 58.30
C PHE A 81 18.73 27.78 59.31
N THR A 82 18.14 28.97 59.44
CA THR A 82 17.06 29.21 60.41
C THR A 82 15.82 29.73 59.71
N VAL A 83 14.65 29.46 60.27
CA VAL A 83 13.40 30.05 59.78
C VAL A 83 13.21 31.40 60.47
N GLY A 84 13.50 32.47 59.74
CA GLY A 84 13.18 33.83 60.11
C GLY A 84 11.77 34.24 59.70
N ILE A 85 11.33 35.39 60.17
CA ILE A 85 10.12 36.06 59.72
C ILE A 85 10.55 37.33 58.97
N ASP A 86 10.13 37.49 57.72
CA ASP A 86 10.46 38.67 56.94
C ASP A 86 9.64 39.90 57.37
N GLN A 87 9.93 41.05 56.77
CA GLN A 87 9.21 42.30 57.07
C GLN A 87 7.70 42.23 56.75
N ASN A 88 7.26 41.24 55.98
CA ASN A 88 5.88 40.99 55.58
C ASN A 88 5.21 39.87 56.40
N LEU A 89 5.80 39.46 57.53
CA LEU A 89 5.30 38.39 58.41
C LEU A 89 5.25 37.00 57.77
N THR A 90 6.01 36.76 56.70
CA THR A 90 6.13 35.45 56.05
C THR A 90 7.36 34.71 56.57
N LYS A 91 7.26 33.37 56.67
CA LYS A 91 8.38 32.52 57.06
C LYS A 91 9.40 32.46 55.93
N GLN A 92 10.64 32.84 56.19
CA GLN A 92 11.74 32.81 55.25
C GLN A 92 12.90 31.98 55.82
N ILE A 93 13.56 31.17 54.98
CA ILE A 93 14.80 30.50 55.37
C ILE A 93 15.95 31.51 55.25
N LEU A 94 16.73 31.65 56.31
CA LEU A 94 17.90 32.54 56.39
C LEU A 94 19.18 31.72 56.54
N PRO A 95 20.25 32.04 55.79
CA PRO A 95 20.34 33.09 54.75
C PRO A 95 19.51 32.80 53.48
N GLU A 96 19.12 33.87 52.78
CA GLU A 96 18.19 33.78 51.63
C GLU A 96 18.75 32.96 50.46
N PHE A 97 20.07 33.05 50.19
CA PHE A 97 20.68 32.36 49.05
C PHE A 97 21.63 31.23 49.46
N SER A 98 22.63 31.51 50.29
CA SER A 98 23.61 30.50 50.69
C SER A 98 24.37 30.90 51.95
N ILE A 99 25.06 29.96 52.61
CA ILE A 99 25.93 30.29 53.75
C ILE A 99 27.10 31.16 53.28
N ILE A 100 27.72 30.76 52.17
CA ILE A 100 28.85 31.46 51.58
C ILE A 100 28.49 31.90 50.17
N GLY A 101 28.64 33.19 49.86
CA GLY A 101 28.48 33.75 48.52
C GLY A 101 29.82 34.24 47.95
N THR A 102 29.97 34.25 46.63
CA THR A 102 31.16 34.81 45.97
C THR A 102 30.80 35.85 44.89
N SER A 103 31.77 36.70 44.52
CA SER A 103 31.56 37.71 43.46
C SER A 103 31.45 37.09 42.06
N LYS A 104 30.81 37.80 41.11
CA LYS A 104 30.64 37.35 39.72
C LYS A 104 31.90 37.40 38.84
N SER A 105 32.93 38.14 39.25
CA SER A 105 34.12 38.32 38.42
C SER A 105 34.92 37.01 38.30
N ALA A 106 35.20 36.61 37.06
CA ALA A 106 36.08 35.48 36.75
C ALA A 106 37.57 35.86 36.83
N GLU A 107 37.89 37.15 36.81
CA GLU A 107 39.26 37.67 36.84
C GLU A 107 39.85 37.70 38.27
N LEU A 108 38.99 37.61 39.29
CA LEU A 108 39.40 37.64 40.69
C LEU A 108 39.63 36.24 41.24
N PHE A 109 40.84 35.98 41.75
CA PHE A 109 41.19 34.72 42.40
C PHE A 109 40.40 34.55 43.70
N LYS A 110 39.82 33.36 43.91
CA LYS A 110 39.06 33.00 45.10
C LYS A 110 39.40 31.57 45.49
N SER A 111 39.71 31.34 46.76
CA SER A 111 39.95 30.00 47.32
C SER A 111 39.26 29.88 48.67
N LEU A 112 38.70 28.71 48.95
CA LEU A 112 37.98 28.44 50.19
C LEU A 112 38.45 27.10 50.77
N LEU A 113 38.84 27.11 52.04
CA LEU A 113 39.13 25.94 52.84
C LEU A 113 38.14 25.87 54.01
N ILE A 114 37.46 24.74 54.19
CA ILE A 114 36.56 24.50 55.32
C ILE A 114 37.10 23.29 56.09
N GLY A 115 37.45 23.48 57.36
CA GLY A 115 37.93 22.41 58.22
C GLY A 115 37.16 22.37 59.54
N SER A 116 36.76 21.17 59.98
CA SER A 116 36.10 21.00 61.29
C SER A 116 34.85 21.87 61.52
N CYS A 117 34.14 22.25 60.47
CA CYS A 117 32.88 22.99 60.56
C CYS A 117 31.67 22.03 60.52
N VAL A 118 30.51 22.47 61.00
CA VAL A 118 29.22 21.76 60.90
C VAL A 118 28.23 22.71 60.25
N ILE A 119 27.38 22.16 59.38
CA ILE A 119 26.40 22.92 58.63
C ILE A 119 25.06 22.22 58.83
N ASN A 120 24.14 22.87 59.55
CA ASN A 120 22.83 22.33 59.89
C ASN A 120 21.70 23.03 59.13
N GLY A 121 20.58 22.32 58.99
CA GLY A 121 19.34 22.89 58.46
C GLY A 121 19.25 22.93 56.93
N LEU A 122 19.94 22.04 56.22
CA LEU A 122 19.70 21.82 54.80
C LEU A 122 18.31 21.17 54.64
N PRO A 123 17.27 21.86 54.12
CA PRO A 123 16.13 21.16 53.52
C PRO A 123 16.63 20.28 52.35
N ASP A 124 15.79 19.43 51.75
CA ASP A 124 16.08 18.54 50.58
C ASP A 124 16.53 19.29 49.30
N ILE A 125 17.43 20.24 49.43
CA ILE A 125 17.89 21.17 48.42
C ILE A 125 19.40 21.00 48.29
N ALA A 126 19.84 20.83 47.04
CA ALA A 126 21.19 20.42 46.68
C ALA A 126 22.32 21.24 47.34
N VAL A 127 23.48 20.58 47.51
CA VAL A 127 24.76 21.15 47.98
C VAL A 127 25.14 22.46 47.28
N SER A 128 24.63 22.70 46.06
CA SER A 128 24.77 23.94 45.30
C SER A 128 24.22 25.20 46.00
N MET A 129 23.49 25.06 47.12
CA MET A 129 23.05 26.17 47.97
C MET A 129 23.95 26.45 49.19
N MET A 130 24.98 25.65 49.45
CA MET A 130 25.92 25.93 50.56
C MET A 130 26.93 27.03 50.19
N ILE A 131 27.47 26.92 48.98
CA ILE A 131 28.39 27.89 48.38
C ILE A 131 27.80 28.30 47.03
N ARG A 132 27.43 29.57 46.90
CA ARG A 132 26.91 30.10 45.64
C ARG A 132 28.03 30.78 44.86
N ASP A 133 28.50 30.10 43.80
CA ASP A 133 29.33 30.72 42.76
C ASP A 133 28.45 31.13 41.57
N PRO A 134 28.23 32.43 41.34
CA PRO A 134 27.39 32.91 40.26
C PRO A 134 27.98 32.68 38.85
N ARG A 135 29.17 32.09 38.73
CA ARG A 135 29.79 31.66 37.46
C ARG A 135 29.38 30.25 37.01
N ALA A 136 28.85 29.43 37.92
CA ALA A 136 28.45 28.05 37.61
C ALA A 136 27.32 28.02 36.57
N GLY A 137 27.52 27.26 35.49
CA GLY A 137 26.58 27.17 34.36
C GLY A 137 26.64 28.33 33.36
N ILE A 138 27.55 29.30 33.53
CA ILE A 138 27.76 30.42 32.60
C ILE A 138 29.20 30.46 32.08
N ILE A 139 30.18 30.48 32.99
CA ILE A 139 31.62 30.52 32.66
C ILE A 139 32.29 29.19 33.00
N CYS A 140 31.81 28.52 34.06
CA CYS A 140 32.23 27.16 34.39
C CYS A 140 31.16 26.16 33.91
N PRO A 141 31.54 25.04 33.26
CA PRO A 141 30.59 24.00 32.87
C PRO A 141 29.77 23.52 34.06
N ALA A 142 28.46 23.38 33.89
CA ALA A 142 27.60 22.81 34.93
C ALA A 142 27.91 21.32 35.12
N TYR A 143 27.68 20.79 36.32
CA TYR A 143 27.76 19.35 36.53
C TYR A 143 26.58 18.64 35.87
N CYS A 144 26.83 17.46 35.30
CA CYS A 144 25.78 16.64 34.70
C CYS A 144 24.83 16.11 35.77
N THR A 145 23.53 16.22 35.53
CA THR A 145 22.48 15.57 36.31
C THR A 145 22.03 14.27 35.64
N LYS A 146 21.82 13.22 36.44
CA LYS A 146 21.41 11.90 35.95
C LYS A 146 20.13 11.99 35.12
N GLY A 147 20.13 11.44 33.91
CA GLY A 147 19.00 11.51 32.98
C GLY A 147 18.80 12.87 32.28
N GLN A 148 19.66 13.85 32.55
CA GLN A 148 19.68 15.17 31.89
C GLN A 148 21.10 15.55 31.45
N VAL A 149 21.90 14.56 31.04
CA VAL A 149 23.26 14.77 30.55
C VAL A 149 23.22 15.54 29.22
N THR A 150 24.17 16.45 29.04
CA THR A 150 24.39 17.21 27.80
C THR A 150 25.85 17.10 27.37
N SER A 151 26.18 17.51 26.14
CA SER A 151 27.58 17.57 25.68
C SER A 151 28.44 18.50 26.53
N GLU A 152 27.84 19.58 27.03
CA GLU A 152 28.52 20.68 27.72
C GLU A 152 28.71 20.47 29.22
N CYS A 153 27.94 19.58 29.85
CA CYS A 153 28.09 19.35 31.28
C CYS A 153 29.35 18.52 31.60
N ILE A 154 29.88 18.67 32.82
CA ILE A 154 31.02 17.90 33.32
C ILE A 154 30.59 16.86 34.35
N CYS A 155 31.25 15.70 34.38
CA CYS A 155 30.96 14.66 35.37
C CYS A 155 31.58 15.02 36.72
N ASP A 156 30.77 15.01 37.77
CA ASP A 156 31.24 15.24 39.14
C ASP A 156 32.01 14.01 39.65
N THR A 157 33.28 14.20 39.99
CA THR A 157 34.16 13.15 40.54
C THR A 157 33.77 12.72 41.95
N ASN A 158 33.01 13.55 42.68
CA ASN A 158 32.65 13.33 44.07
C ASN A 158 31.17 12.97 44.27
N SER A 159 30.40 12.83 43.19
CA SER A 159 28.98 12.45 43.28
C SER A 159 28.83 10.97 43.65
N SER A 160 28.14 10.71 44.77
CA SER A 160 27.79 9.35 45.22
C SER A 160 26.65 8.73 44.42
N ASP A 161 25.70 9.55 43.97
CA ASP A 161 24.43 9.08 43.40
C ASP A 161 24.46 8.99 41.87
N PHE A 162 25.41 9.71 41.26
CA PHE A 162 25.68 9.69 39.84
C PHE A 162 27.19 9.65 39.62
N THR A 163 27.73 8.44 39.73
CA THR A 163 29.17 8.21 39.67
C THR A 163 29.74 8.70 38.34
N ILE A 164 31.03 9.07 38.34
CA ILE A 164 31.73 9.50 37.13
C ILE A 164 31.61 8.50 35.98
N GLN A 165 31.65 7.19 36.27
CA GLN A 165 31.50 6.14 35.25
C GLN A 165 30.10 6.14 34.63
N GLN A 166 29.04 6.28 35.45
CA GLN A 166 27.66 6.37 34.96
C GLN A 166 27.46 7.63 34.12
N CYS A 167 28.00 8.76 34.57
CA CYS A 167 27.94 10.02 33.83
C CYS A 167 28.67 9.97 32.49
N GLN A 168 29.89 9.44 32.47
CA GLN A 168 30.65 9.26 31.22
C GLN A 168 29.92 8.33 30.26
N LYS A 169 29.31 7.25 30.76
CA LYS A 169 28.51 6.33 29.94
C LYS A 169 27.29 7.01 29.33
N GLU A 170 26.51 7.74 30.12
CA GLU A 170 25.36 8.52 29.60
C GLU A 170 25.83 9.58 28.59
N LYS A 171 27.00 10.19 28.79
CA LYS A 171 27.57 11.19 27.86
C LYS A 171 27.96 10.57 26.52
N LEU A 172 28.51 9.34 26.51
CA LEU A 172 28.81 8.61 25.28
C LEU A 172 27.55 8.27 24.48
N CYS A 173 26.41 8.02 25.14
CA CYS A 173 25.13 7.83 24.46
C CYS A 173 24.61 9.08 23.73
N ILE A 174 25.22 10.26 23.98
CA ILE A 174 24.86 11.52 23.32
C ILE A 174 25.85 11.83 22.18
N SER A 175 27.16 11.72 22.44
CA SER A 175 28.18 12.17 21.48
C SER A 175 28.64 11.08 20.50
N GLU A 176 28.62 9.80 20.92
CA GLU A 176 29.27 8.69 20.20
C GLU A 176 28.33 7.50 20.03
N LEU A 177 27.04 7.78 19.91
CA LEU A 177 25.97 6.77 19.93
C LEU A 177 26.18 5.63 18.92
N ILE A 178 26.74 5.92 17.73
CA ILE A 178 26.99 4.94 16.67
C ILE A 178 27.97 3.82 17.09
N HIS A 179 28.85 4.10 18.05
CA HIS A 179 29.85 3.15 18.57
C HIS A 179 29.37 2.40 19.83
N GLN A 180 28.13 2.61 20.26
CA GLN A 180 27.60 2.03 21.50
C GLN A 180 26.67 0.84 21.26
N THR A 181 26.72 -0.14 22.16
CA THR A 181 25.81 -1.30 22.12
C THR A 181 24.42 -0.95 22.66
N VAL A 182 23.42 -1.78 22.35
CA VAL A 182 22.06 -1.62 22.89
C VAL A 182 21.96 -1.88 24.40
N ALA A 183 22.92 -2.61 24.98
CA ALA A 183 23.02 -2.81 26.42
C ALA A 183 23.56 -1.56 27.13
N ASP A 184 24.40 -0.79 26.43
CA ASP A 184 25.01 0.42 26.98
C ASP A 184 24.15 1.65 26.75
N CYS A 185 23.55 1.79 25.57
CA CYS A 185 22.68 2.88 25.18
C CYS A 185 21.44 2.32 24.49
N LYS A 186 20.26 2.52 25.11
CA LYS A 186 18.98 2.13 24.52
C LYS A 186 18.80 2.74 23.13
N CYS A 187 18.10 2.03 22.25
CA CYS A 187 17.75 2.57 20.93
C CYS A 187 16.88 3.81 21.08
N LEU A 188 17.19 4.86 20.33
CA LEU A 188 16.36 6.06 20.29
C LEU A 188 15.05 5.77 19.54
N SER A 189 14.00 6.51 19.89
CA SER A 189 12.71 6.45 19.22
C SER A 189 12.67 7.22 17.90
N SER A 190 13.73 7.95 17.57
CA SER A 190 13.88 8.67 16.30
C SER A 190 15.36 8.93 16.03
N GLY A 191 15.77 8.91 14.75
CA GLY A 191 17.11 9.36 14.34
C GLY A 191 18.29 8.58 14.91
N ASP A 192 18.06 7.40 15.52
CA ASP A 192 19.15 6.53 15.97
C ASP A 192 20.00 6.08 14.76
N PRO A 193 21.31 6.42 14.70
CA PRO A 193 22.17 6.04 13.59
C PRO A 193 22.38 4.52 13.48
N ARG A 194 22.01 3.75 14.52
CA ARG A 194 22.10 2.29 14.55
C ARG A 194 20.81 1.60 14.06
N ALA A 195 19.78 2.36 13.70
CA ALA A 195 18.50 1.80 13.23
C ALA A 195 18.69 0.94 11.97
N GLY A 196 18.06 -0.24 11.96
CA GLY A 196 18.19 -1.22 10.87
C GLY A 196 19.46 -2.08 10.92
N SER A 197 20.34 -1.87 11.91
CA SER A 197 21.47 -2.75 12.18
C SER A 197 21.35 -3.39 13.56
N THR A 198 21.90 -2.76 14.59
CA THR A 198 21.83 -3.21 15.99
C THR A 198 20.53 -2.79 16.67
N CYS A 199 19.93 -1.68 16.22
CA CYS A 199 18.58 -1.28 16.64
C CYS A 199 17.55 -1.69 15.58
N PRO A 200 16.30 -2.01 15.97
CA PRO A 200 15.25 -2.26 14.99
C PRO A 200 15.08 -1.06 14.05
N ALA A 201 14.78 -1.34 12.78
CA ALA A 201 14.48 -0.29 11.81
C ALA A 201 13.20 0.47 12.19
N TYR A 202 13.11 1.73 11.76
CA TYR A 202 11.87 2.48 11.87
C TYR A 202 10.83 1.97 10.87
N CYS A 203 9.58 1.96 11.30
CA CYS A 203 8.48 1.53 10.45
C CYS A 203 8.27 2.50 9.29
N ILE A 204 8.07 1.94 8.09
CA ILE A 204 7.71 2.68 6.88
C ILE A 204 6.22 2.47 6.63
N LYS A 205 5.48 3.57 6.39
CA LYS A 205 4.05 3.54 6.10
C LYS A 205 3.73 2.58 4.94
N GLY A 206 2.78 1.67 5.15
CA GLY A 206 2.40 0.64 4.17
C GLY A 206 3.30 -0.60 4.15
N SER A 207 4.50 -0.52 4.73
CA SER A 207 5.50 -1.60 4.79
C SER A 207 5.92 -1.92 6.22
N THR A 208 5.01 -1.71 7.18
CA THR A 208 5.20 -2.09 8.58
C THR A 208 5.48 -3.59 8.72
N ASN A 209 6.37 -3.95 9.64
CA ASN A 209 6.62 -5.32 10.09
C ASN A 209 6.50 -5.43 11.62
N GLN A 210 6.46 -6.64 12.18
CA GLN A 210 6.23 -6.81 13.61
C GLN A 210 7.37 -6.24 14.49
N SER A 211 8.61 -6.23 13.98
CA SER A 211 9.81 -5.84 14.73
C SER A 211 10.19 -4.37 14.59
N CYS A 212 9.65 -3.62 13.63
CA CYS A 212 9.97 -2.21 13.42
C CYS A 212 9.46 -1.32 14.56
N ILE A 213 10.12 -0.18 14.79
CA ILE A 213 9.75 0.81 15.82
C ILE A 213 9.06 2.01 15.16
N CYS A 214 8.00 2.52 15.80
CA CYS A 214 7.33 3.74 15.33
C CYS A 214 8.14 4.98 15.71
N ASP A 215 8.52 5.77 14.71
CA ASP A 215 9.33 6.98 14.89
C ASP A 215 8.50 8.11 15.52
N THR A 216 8.96 8.66 16.65
CA THR A 216 8.27 9.75 17.36
C THR A 216 8.32 11.09 16.63
N ASN A 217 9.28 11.28 15.72
CA ASN A 217 9.51 12.53 14.99
C ASN A 217 9.13 12.44 13.50
N ALA A 218 8.59 11.31 13.04
CA ALA A 218 8.16 11.16 11.65
C ALA A 218 6.92 12.02 11.35
N THR A 219 7.11 13.06 10.54
CA THR A 219 6.02 13.97 10.12
C THR A 219 5.00 13.30 9.20
N ASN A 220 5.45 12.37 8.36
CA ASN A 220 4.61 11.71 7.35
C ASN A 220 3.99 10.38 7.83
N PHE A 221 4.39 9.90 9.01
CA PHE A 221 3.86 8.70 9.63
C PHE A 221 3.86 8.82 11.16
N PRO A 222 2.93 9.61 11.72
CA PRO A 222 2.86 9.87 13.15
C PRO A 222 2.76 8.58 13.96
N ILE A 223 3.28 8.60 15.20
CA ILE A 223 3.36 7.42 16.07
C ILE A 223 2.02 6.71 16.23
N ASP A 224 0.93 7.45 16.43
CA ASP A 224 -0.42 6.89 16.58
C ASP A 224 -0.87 6.16 15.32
N GLN A 225 -0.57 6.73 14.14
CA GLN A 225 -0.88 6.11 12.85
C GLN A 225 -0.06 4.84 12.65
N CYS A 226 1.22 4.85 13.03
CA CYS A 226 2.09 3.68 12.93
C CYS A 226 1.68 2.54 13.86
N GLN A 227 1.36 2.86 15.12
CA GLN A 227 0.89 1.87 16.08
C GLN A 227 -0.44 1.25 15.64
N LYS A 228 -1.36 2.09 15.13
CA LYS A 228 -2.63 1.64 14.57
C LYS A 228 -2.43 0.71 13.37
N GLU A 229 -1.54 1.05 12.44
CA GLU A 229 -1.22 0.19 11.30
C GLU A 229 -0.63 -1.16 11.73
N LYS A 230 0.30 -1.17 12.72
CA LYS A 230 0.82 -2.43 13.27
C LYS A 230 -0.26 -3.28 13.93
N ALA A 231 -1.14 -2.66 14.72
CA ALA A 231 -2.22 -3.35 15.40
C ALA A 231 -3.19 -3.99 14.39
N CYS A 232 -3.63 -3.25 13.39
CA CYS A 232 -4.52 -3.77 12.35
C CYS A 232 -3.89 -4.88 11.50
N LYS A 233 -2.56 -4.90 11.36
CA LYS A 233 -1.86 -5.89 10.53
C LYS A 233 -1.44 -7.16 11.29
N TYR A 234 -1.06 -7.03 12.56
CA TYR A 234 -0.44 -8.11 13.33
C TYR A 234 -1.21 -8.55 14.56
N ASP A 235 -2.21 -7.79 15.00
CA ASP A 235 -3.00 -8.07 16.20
C ASP A 235 -4.49 -7.81 15.95
N LEU A 236 -4.95 -8.07 14.72
CA LEU A 236 -6.29 -7.70 14.25
C LEU A 236 -7.40 -8.26 15.14
N ILE A 237 -7.24 -9.47 15.69
CA ILE A 237 -8.25 -10.16 16.52
C ILE A 237 -8.62 -9.40 17.79
N ASN A 238 -7.72 -8.57 18.32
CA ASN A 238 -7.93 -7.78 19.55
C ASN A 238 -8.36 -6.33 19.26
N GLN A 239 -8.66 -5.98 18.01
CA GLN A 239 -9.00 -4.62 17.60
C GLN A 239 -10.50 -4.44 17.36
N THR A 240 -11.01 -3.24 17.65
CA THR A 240 -12.39 -2.87 17.36
C THR A 240 -12.60 -2.56 15.87
N ALA A 241 -13.86 -2.58 15.41
CA ALA A 241 -14.20 -2.17 14.04
C ALA A 241 -13.97 -0.66 13.78
N THR A 242 -13.94 0.16 14.84
CA THR A 242 -13.65 1.60 14.75
C THR A 242 -12.15 1.86 14.58
N ASP A 243 -11.33 1.06 15.25
CA ASP A 243 -9.88 1.16 15.14
C ASP A 243 -9.38 0.50 13.86
N CYS A 244 -9.81 -0.71 13.56
CA CYS A 244 -9.43 -1.41 12.34
C CYS A 244 -10.69 -1.78 11.56
N PRO A 245 -10.93 -1.16 10.37
CA PRO A 245 -12.05 -1.50 9.52
C PRO A 245 -12.15 -3.01 9.31
N CYS A 246 -13.36 -3.55 9.31
CA CYS A 246 -13.58 -4.96 9.01
C CYS A 246 -13.05 -5.27 7.61
N LEU A 247 -12.26 -6.33 7.50
CA LEU A 247 -11.70 -6.76 6.22
C LEU A 247 -12.73 -7.55 5.41
N ASN A 248 -12.53 -7.65 4.09
CA ASN A 248 -13.31 -8.56 3.24
C ASN A 248 -12.63 -9.93 3.25
N SER A 249 -13.39 -10.98 3.54
CA SER A 249 -12.95 -12.37 3.73
C SER A 249 -11.93 -12.58 4.85
N SER A 250 -12.08 -13.68 5.61
CA SER A 250 -11.10 -14.12 6.63
C SER A 250 -10.77 -13.09 7.73
N ASP A 251 -11.61 -12.06 7.96
CA ASP A 251 -11.46 -11.25 9.18
C ASP A 251 -11.75 -12.16 10.38
N PRO A 252 -10.77 -12.39 11.28
CA PRO A 252 -10.94 -13.30 12.40
C PRO A 252 -12.02 -12.83 13.39
N ARG A 253 -12.50 -11.59 13.26
CA ARG A 253 -13.56 -10.99 14.07
C ARG A 253 -14.95 -11.14 13.45
N ALA A 254 -15.08 -11.77 12.28
CA ALA A 254 -16.35 -11.95 11.60
C ALA A 254 -17.31 -12.83 12.41
N GLY A 255 -18.55 -12.36 12.58
CA GLY A 255 -19.58 -13.00 13.40
C GLY A 255 -19.56 -12.60 14.89
N ASP A 256 -18.62 -11.75 15.31
CA ASP A 256 -18.57 -11.20 16.67
C ASP A 256 -18.53 -9.66 16.62
N THR A 257 -17.33 -9.08 16.48
CA THR A 257 -17.18 -7.60 16.38
C THR A 257 -17.51 -7.08 14.99
N CYS A 258 -17.28 -7.89 13.94
CA CYS A 258 -17.66 -7.60 12.57
C CYS A 258 -18.87 -8.44 12.15
N ALA A 259 -19.75 -7.90 11.32
CA ALA A 259 -20.88 -8.65 10.79
C ALA A 259 -20.41 -9.91 10.04
N SER A 260 -21.16 -11.00 10.17
CA SER A 260 -20.85 -12.27 9.51
C SER A 260 -21.00 -12.15 7.99
N TYR A 261 -20.16 -12.86 7.24
CA TYR A 261 -20.31 -12.92 5.78
C TYR A 261 -21.52 -13.77 5.38
N CYS A 262 -22.18 -13.36 4.30
CA CYS A 262 -23.29 -14.12 3.74
C CYS A 262 -22.79 -15.45 3.15
N VAL A 263 -23.52 -16.52 3.43
CA VAL A 263 -23.31 -17.84 2.82
C VAL A 263 -24.46 -18.07 1.84
N LYS A 264 -24.12 -18.51 0.61
CA LYS A 264 -25.09 -18.86 -0.43
C LYS A 264 -26.20 -19.75 0.12
N ASP A 265 -27.45 -19.42 -0.21
CA ASP A 265 -28.70 -20.06 0.25
C ASP A 265 -29.02 -19.89 1.75
N LYS A 266 -28.10 -19.32 2.55
CA LYS A 266 -28.26 -19.05 3.99
C LYS A 266 -28.11 -17.57 4.35
N THR A 267 -28.34 -16.68 3.39
CA THR A 267 -28.36 -15.23 3.60
C THR A 267 -29.33 -14.81 4.71
N THR A 268 -28.88 -13.87 5.54
CA THR A 268 -29.67 -13.14 6.54
C THR A 268 -29.72 -11.66 6.15
N THR A 269 -30.61 -10.88 6.79
CA THR A 269 -30.66 -9.42 6.62
C THR A 269 -29.43 -8.69 7.16
N GLU A 270 -28.67 -9.33 8.05
CA GLU A 270 -27.55 -8.72 8.78
C GLU A 270 -26.18 -9.14 8.25
N CYS A 271 -26.12 -10.12 7.35
CA CYS A 271 -24.84 -10.56 6.79
C CYS A 271 -24.33 -9.58 5.71
N VAL A 272 -23.00 -9.56 5.52
CA VAL A 272 -22.34 -8.73 4.50
C VAL A 272 -21.89 -9.59 3.33
N CYS A 273 -22.08 -9.09 2.10
CA CYS A 273 -21.63 -9.76 0.88
C CYS A 273 -20.12 -9.65 0.71
N ASP A 274 -19.46 -10.78 0.49
CA ASP A 274 -18.00 -10.90 0.39
C ASP A 274 -17.53 -10.71 -1.06
N THR A 275 -16.47 -9.92 -1.27
CA THR A 275 -15.85 -9.67 -2.58
C THR A 275 -14.96 -10.80 -3.07
N ASN A 276 -14.53 -11.70 -2.20
CA ASN A 276 -13.46 -12.66 -2.49
C ASN A 276 -13.94 -14.11 -2.59
N VAL A 277 -15.26 -14.36 -2.52
CA VAL A 277 -15.81 -15.70 -2.70
C VAL A 277 -15.98 -15.99 -4.19
N ILE A 278 -15.15 -16.89 -4.71
CA ILE A 278 -15.09 -17.24 -6.15
C ILE A 278 -16.46 -17.72 -6.68
N ASP A 279 -17.21 -18.47 -5.88
CA ASP A 279 -18.48 -19.11 -6.30
C ASP A 279 -19.76 -18.37 -5.82
N TYR A 280 -19.60 -17.19 -5.24
CA TYR A 280 -20.70 -16.37 -4.72
C TYR A 280 -20.33 -14.89 -4.77
N SER A 281 -20.51 -14.28 -5.94
CA SER A 281 -20.12 -12.88 -6.16
C SER A 281 -20.95 -11.92 -5.30
N VAL A 282 -20.43 -10.72 -5.10
CA VAL A 282 -21.16 -9.64 -4.40
C VAL A 282 -22.50 -9.36 -5.06
N GLU A 283 -22.56 -9.33 -6.39
CA GLU A 283 -23.82 -9.09 -7.10
C GLU A 283 -24.82 -10.22 -6.86
N GLN A 284 -24.35 -11.48 -6.88
CA GLN A 284 -25.20 -12.64 -6.58
C GLN A 284 -25.73 -12.59 -5.15
N CYS A 285 -24.89 -12.22 -4.20
CA CYS A 285 -25.27 -12.10 -2.78
C CYS A 285 -26.27 -10.97 -2.53
N GLN A 286 -26.02 -9.78 -3.08
CA GLN A 286 -26.92 -8.64 -2.95
C GLN A 286 -28.27 -8.92 -3.61
N GLN A 287 -28.26 -9.58 -4.77
CA GLN A 287 -29.47 -10.03 -5.43
C GLN A 287 -30.24 -11.03 -4.57
N GLU A 288 -29.57 -12.02 -3.97
CA GLU A 288 -30.20 -12.99 -3.07
C GLU A 288 -30.85 -12.31 -1.85
N GLN A 289 -30.14 -11.39 -1.17
CA GLN A 289 -30.68 -10.62 -0.05
C GLN A 289 -31.91 -9.80 -0.46
N ALA A 290 -31.83 -9.08 -1.57
CA ALA A 290 -32.94 -8.27 -2.09
C ALA A 290 -34.16 -9.13 -2.43
N CYS A 291 -33.97 -10.25 -3.13
CA CYS A 291 -35.07 -11.14 -3.51
C CYS A 291 -35.70 -11.87 -2.32
N LYS A 292 -34.97 -12.03 -1.21
CA LYS A 292 -35.46 -12.73 -0.02
C LYS A 292 -36.12 -11.81 1.00
N TYR A 293 -35.60 -10.59 1.18
CA TYR A 293 -36.00 -9.70 2.28
C TYR A 293 -36.63 -8.37 1.82
N ASP A 294 -36.45 -7.98 0.56
CA ASP A 294 -36.97 -6.71 0.03
C ASP A 294 -37.70 -6.90 -1.32
N LEU A 295 -38.33 -8.07 -1.49
CA LEU A 295 -38.89 -8.50 -2.77
C LEU A 295 -39.88 -7.50 -3.38
N ILE A 296 -40.67 -6.79 -2.56
CA ILE A 296 -41.73 -5.87 -3.02
C ILE A 296 -41.21 -4.67 -3.83
N HIS A 297 -39.96 -4.26 -3.62
CA HIS A 297 -39.33 -3.14 -4.34
C HIS A 297 -38.50 -3.59 -5.55
N GLN A 298 -38.46 -4.89 -5.84
CA GLN A 298 -37.61 -5.43 -6.90
C GLN A 298 -38.36 -5.63 -8.22
N THR A 299 -37.66 -5.41 -9.33
CA THR A 299 -38.18 -5.67 -10.68
C THR A 299 -38.16 -7.16 -11.02
N THR A 300 -38.87 -7.58 -12.07
CA THR A 300 -38.87 -8.97 -12.55
C THR A 300 -37.57 -9.39 -13.23
N TYR A 301 -36.79 -8.43 -13.71
CA TYR A 301 -35.44 -8.65 -14.24
C TYR A 301 -34.45 -8.95 -13.11
N TYR A 302 -34.54 -8.20 -12.01
CA TYR A 302 -33.63 -8.34 -10.88
C TYR A 302 -34.02 -9.51 -9.96
N CYS A 303 -35.31 -9.69 -9.69
CA CYS A 303 -35.84 -10.83 -8.93
C CYS A 303 -37.00 -11.48 -9.70
N PRO A 304 -36.81 -12.68 -10.26
CA PRO A 304 -37.88 -13.42 -10.92
C PRO A 304 -39.12 -13.53 -10.03
N CYS A 305 -40.32 -13.57 -10.64
CA CYS A 305 -41.55 -13.75 -9.89
C CYS A 305 -41.56 -15.09 -9.17
N LEU A 306 -41.94 -15.10 -7.88
CA LEU A 306 -42.09 -16.33 -7.13
C LEU A 306 -43.25 -17.15 -7.70
N SER A 307 -43.11 -18.47 -7.62
CA SER A 307 -44.13 -19.42 -8.08
C SER A 307 -45.34 -19.51 -7.17
N THR A 308 -45.25 -18.98 -5.94
CA THR A 308 -46.33 -18.93 -4.94
C THR A 308 -46.18 -17.68 -4.08
N GLY A 309 -47.29 -17.00 -3.77
CA GLY A 309 -47.30 -15.94 -2.76
C GLY A 309 -46.38 -14.74 -3.03
N ASP A 310 -46.01 -14.45 -4.29
CA ASP A 310 -45.22 -13.25 -4.60
C ASP A 310 -46.01 -11.99 -4.20
N PRO A 311 -45.47 -11.12 -3.31
CA PRO A 311 -46.17 -9.91 -2.88
C PRO A 311 -46.41 -8.91 -4.03
N ARG A 312 -45.73 -9.09 -5.17
CA ARG A 312 -45.89 -8.28 -6.37
C ARG A 312 -46.92 -8.84 -7.35
N ALA A 313 -47.57 -9.96 -7.03
CA ALA A 313 -48.56 -10.60 -7.89
C ALA A 313 -49.77 -9.69 -8.14
N GLY A 314 -50.22 -9.60 -9.40
CA GLY A 314 -51.30 -8.70 -9.83
C GLY A 314 -50.85 -7.27 -10.15
N GLY A 315 -49.54 -7.00 -10.07
CA GLY A 315 -48.91 -5.75 -10.51
C GLY A 315 -47.81 -6.04 -11.53
N ILE A 316 -46.55 -5.95 -11.10
CA ILE A 316 -45.38 -6.25 -11.95
C ILE A 316 -45.19 -7.75 -12.17
N CYS A 317 -45.72 -8.60 -11.30
CA CYS A 317 -45.79 -10.04 -11.51
C CYS A 317 -47.20 -10.47 -11.95
N PRO A 318 -47.33 -11.48 -12.83
CA PRO A 318 -48.60 -12.07 -13.21
C PRO A 318 -49.43 -12.47 -11.97
N SER A 319 -50.75 -12.32 -12.04
CA SER A 319 -51.65 -12.78 -10.98
C SER A 319 -51.61 -14.31 -10.86
N TYR A 320 -51.99 -14.89 -9.73
CA TYR A 320 -52.24 -16.34 -9.68
C TYR A 320 -53.66 -16.66 -10.18
N CYS A 321 -53.82 -17.78 -10.89
CA CYS A 321 -55.13 -18.24 -11.36
C CYS A 321 -55.98 -18.67 -10.16
N THR A 322 -57.20 -18.15 -10.02
CA THR A 322 -58.07 -18.42 -8.86
C THR A 322 -59.27 -19.33 -9.15
N ALA A 323 -59.62 -19.55 -10.43
CA ALA A 323 -60.71 -20.43 -10.83
C ALA A 323 -60.64 -20.85 -12.32
N LYS A 324 -61.41 -21.89 -12.67
CA LYS A 324 -61.56 -22.49 -14.01
C LYS A 324 -62.05 -21.51 -15.09
N ASP A 325 -63.03 -20.67 -14.77
CA ASP A 325 -63.69 -19.76 -15.73
C ASP A 325 -63.09 -18.34 -15.73
N ILE A 326 -61.96 -18.14 -15.04
CA ILE A 326 -61.23 -16.87 -15.02
C ILE A 326 -59.77 -17.12 -15.38
N PRO A 327 -59.46 -17.08 -16.69
CA PRO A 327 -58.19 -16.56 -17.11
C PRO A 327 -58.44 -15.45 -18.12
N ASN A 328 -58.34 -14.18 -17.71
CA ASN A 328 -57.79 -13.22 -18.65
C ASN A 328 -56.26 -13.41 -18.65
N GLN A 329 -55.65 -13.16 -19.80
CA GLN A 329 -54.28 -13.35 -20.30
C GLN A 329 -53.07 -13.52 -19.34
N ASN A 330 -53.17 -13.17 -18.05
CA ASN A 330 -52.02 -12.87 -17.19
C ASN A 330 -51.95 -13.71 -15.90
N CYS A 331 -52.60 -14.87 -15.84
CA CYS A 331 -52.52 -15.71 -14.64
C CYS A 331 -51.57 -16.92 -14.75
N VAL A 332 -50.74 -17.11 -13.73
CA VAL A 332 -49.86 -18.27 -13.54
C VAL A 332 -50.50 -19.26 -12.57
N CYS A 333 -50.29 -20.56 -12.78
CA CYS A 333 -50.76 -21.57 -11.84
C CYS A 333 -49.90 -21.50 -10.58
N ASP A 334 -50.53 -21.32 -9.43
CA ASP A 334 -49.87 -21.33 -8.12
C ASP A 334 -49.29 -22.73 -7.86
N SER A 335 -47.98 -22.82 -7.66
CA SER A 335 -47.30 -24.10 -7.39
C SER A 335 -47.58 -24.66 -5.99
N ASN A 336 -48.29 -23.92 -5.13
CA ASN A 336 -48.69 -24.39 -3.81
C ASN A 336 -49.72 -25.52 -3.94
N PRO A 337 -49.45 -26.73 -3.40
CA PRO A 337 -50.39 -27.85 -3.46
C PRO A 337 -51.76 -27.57 -2.80
N ASN A 338 -51.80 -26.59 -1.89
CA ASN A 338 -52.99 -26.17 -1.16
C ASN A 338 -53.62 -24.88 -1.71
N ALA A 339 -53.20 -24.42 -2.89
CA ALA A 339 -53.80 -23.25 -3.52
C ALA A 339 -55.31 -23.47 -3.76
N GLN A 340 -56.08 -22.39 -3.74
CA GLN A 340 -57.52 -22.41 -4.04
C GLN A 340 -57.82 -23.07 -5.40
N TYR A 341 -56.89 -22.96 -6.34
CA TYR A 341 -56.92 -23.64 -7.63
C TYR A 341 -55.65 -24.51 -7.78
N PRO A 342 -55.73 -25.82 -7.47
CA PRO A 342 -54.56 -26.67 -7.38
C PRO A 342 -53.71 -26.71 -8.66
N PRO A 343 -52.37 -26.74 -8.57
CA PRO A 343 -51.48 -26.65 -9.72
C PRO A 343 -51.75 -27.71 -10.79
N GLN A 344 -51.97 -28.97 -10.42
CA GLN A 344 -52.27 -30.04 -11.38
C GLN A 344 -53.58 -29.78 -12.13
N THR A 345 -54.63 -29.33 -11.44
CA THR A 345 -55.92 -28.98 -12.05
C THR A 345 -55.75 -27.79 -12.99
N CYS A 346 -55.11 -26.71 -12.51
CA CYS A 346 -54.84 -25.50 -13.29
C CYS A 346 -54.05 -25.78 -14.58
N GLN A 347 -53.03 -26.64 -14.51
CA GLN A 347 -52.22 -27.02 -15.68
C GLN A 347 -53.02 -27.89 -16.65
N SER A 348 -53.79 -28.86 -16.16
CA SER A 348 -54.60 -29.74 -17.01
C SER A 348 -55.71 -28.98 -17.76
N GLU A 349 -56.33 -28.01 -17.10
CA GLU A 349 -57.43 -27.22 -17.67
C GLU A 349 -56.94 -26.06 -18.56
N LYS A 350 -55.61 -25.81 -18.64
CA LYS A 350 -55.00 -24.90 -19.63
C LYS A 350 -54.87 -25.51 -21.04
N GLN A 351 -55.00 -26.84 -21.20
CA GLN A 351 -54.90 -27.50 -22.51
C GLN A 351 -56.24 -27.51 -23.26
N CYS A 352 -56.20 -27.38 -24.59
CA CYS A 352 -57.42 -27.47 -25.40
C CYS A 352 -58.05 -28.87 -25.33
N ASN A 353 -59.36 -28.93 -25.08
CA ASN A 353 -60.14 -30.18 -25.05
C ASN A 353 -61.06 -30.35 -26.27
N VAL A 354 -61.14 -29.35 -27.14
CA VAL A 354 -61.94 -29.39 -28.38
C VAL A 354 -61.14 -29.98 -29.55
N SER A 355 -61.84 -30.58 -30.50
CA SER A 355 -61.25 -31.24 -31.67
C SER A 355 -60.38 -30.29 -32.52
N SER A 356 -59.29 -30.82 -33.10
CA SER A 356 -58.36 -30.09 -33.97
C SER A 356 -58.98 -29.44 -35.23
N ASN A 357 -60.18 -29.86 -35.63
CA ASN A 357 -60.92 -29.28 -36.75
C ASN A 357 -61.85 -28.12 -36.33
N SER A 358 -61.92 -27.80 -35.04
CA SER A 358 -62.72 -26.70 -34.52
C SER A 358 -61.91 -25.40 -34.41
N SER A 359 -62.56 -24.32 -33.96
CA SER A 359 -61.92 -23.05 -33.62
C SER A 359 -62.23 -22.68 -32.18
N VAL A 360 -61.27 -22.04 -31.54
CA VAL A 360 -61.39 -21.44 -30.20
C VAL A 360 -61.03 -19.95 -30.30
N PRO A 361 -61.46 -19.10 -29.34
CA PRO A 361 -60.92 -17.75 -29.25
C PRO A 361 -59.39 -17.78 -29.18
N THR A 362 -58.74 -16.86 -29.88
CA THR A 362 -57.27 -16.80 -29.94
C THR A 362 -56.66 -16.85 -28.54
N ASP A 363 -55.68 -17.73 -28.35
CA ASP A 363 -54.93 -17.98 -27.11
C ASP A 363 -55.74 -18.43 -25.87
N SER A 364 -56.99 -18.87 -26.06
CA SER A 364 -57.84 -19.31 -24.95
C SER A 364 -57.42 -20.63 -24.30
N CYS A 365 -56.67 -21.47 -25.01
CA CYS A 365 -56.14 -22.74 -24.51
C CYS A 365 -54.86 -23.11 -25.25
N THR A 366 -54.01 -23.95 -24.66
CA THR A 366 -52.76 -24.41 -25.27
C THR A 366 -53.00 -25.64 -26.17
N CYS A 367 -52.46 -25.62 -27.39
CA CYS A 367 -52.52 -26.73 -28.33
C CYS A 367 -51.81 -27.97 -27.74
N SER A 368 -52.30 -29.17 -28.04
CA SER A 368 -51.65 -30.44 -27.72
C SER A 368 -51.55 -31.32 -28.96
N LYS A 369 -50.80 -32.43 -28.89
CA LYS A 369 -50.71 -33.41 -29.98
C LYS A 369 -52.07 -33.95 -30.44
N GLN A 370 -53.05 -34.05 -29.55
CA GLN A 370 -54.38 -34.59 -29.85
C GLN A 370 -55.40 -33.51 -30.21
N ASN A 371 -55.29 -32.31 -29.62
CA ASN A 371 -56.25 -31.22 -29.75
C ASN A 371 -55.53 -29.91 -30.09
N TYR A 372 -55.60 -29.49 -31.36
CA TYR A 372 -54.97 -28.28 -31.89
C TYR A 372 -55.96 -27.45 -32.75
N PRO A 373 -57.08 -26.97 -32.17
CA PRO A 373 -58.07 -26.17 -32.90
C PRO A 373 -57.47 -24.86 -33.43
N SER A 374 -58.10 -24.27 -34.44
CA SER A 374 -57.69 -22.95 -34.91
C SER A 374 -57.85 -21.90 -33.81
N GLY A 375 -56.79 -21.15 -33.50
CA GLY A 375 -56.79 -20.14 -32.41
C GLY A 375 -56.21 -20.64 -31.08
N CYS A 376 -55.79 -21.90 -30.94
CA CYS A 376 -55.06 -22.32 -29.75
C CYS A 376 -53.67 -21.69 -29.67
N LYS A 377 -53.18 -21.48 -28.44
CA LYS A 377 -51.82 -21.02 -28.17
C LYS A 377 -50.83 -22.16 -28.34
N CYS A 378 -49.72 -21.91 -29.00
CA CYS A 378 -48.69 -22.93 -29.18
C CYS A 378 -47.87 -23.19 -27.89
N PRO A 379 -47.53 -24.46 -27.60
CA PRO A 379 -46.63 -24.79 -26.50
C PRO A 379 -45.29 -24.07 -26.64
N THR A 380 -44.78 -23.52 -25.54
CA THR A 380 -43.43 -22.94 -25.48
C THR A 380 -42.36 -24.01 -25.35
N ASN A 381 -42.69 -25.15 -24.74
CA ASN A 381 -41.80 -26.31 -24.67
C ASN A 381 -41.75 -27.01 -26.03
N SER A 382 -40.58 -26.98 -26.68
CA SER A 382 -40.42 -27.55 -28.03
C SER A 382 -40.83 -29.02 -28.11
N SER A 383 -40.60 -29.83 -27.07
CA SER A 383 -40.99 -31.25 -27.08
C SER A 383 -42.50 -31.48 -27.24
N GLU A 384 -43.33 -30.52 -26.85
CA GLU A 384 -44.79 -30.60 -26.93
C GLU A 384 -45.34 -30.21 -28.31
N LEU A 385 -44.51 -29.65 -29.19
CA LEU A 385 -44.87 -29.38 -30.59
C LEU A 385 -44.95 -30.65 -31.44
N TYR A 386 -44.43 -31.78 -30.95
CA TYR A 386 -44.42 -33.02 -31.69
C TYR A 386 -45.85 -33.49 -32.04
N GLY A 387 -46.13 -33.60 -33.34
CA GLY A 387 -47.45 -33.98 -33.86
C GLY A 387 -48.43 -32.81 -34.04
N ILE A 388 -48.03 -31.57 -33.74
CA ILE A 388 -48.80 -30.36 -34.05
C ILE A 388 -48.33 -29.81 -35.41
N PRO A 389 -49.22 -29.60 -36.40
CA PRO A 389 -48.82 -29.12 -37.73
C PRO A 389 -48.32 -27.67 -37.72
N SER A 390 -47.42 -27.34 -38.67
CA SER A 390 -46.84 -25.99 -38.80
C SER A 390 -47.86 -24.91 -39.15
N SER A 391 -48.99 -25.29 -39.75
CA SER A 391 -50.13 -24.39 -40.03
C SER A 391 -50.93 -23.99 -38.80
N ARG A 392 -50.67 -24.63 -37.65
CA ARG A 392 -51.25 -24.27 -36.34
C ARG A 392 -50.21 -23.62 -35.46
N CYS A 393 -49.03 -24.21 -35.40
CA CYS A 393 -47.91 -23.68 -34.63
C CYS A 393 -46.70 -23.53 -35.53
N GLU A 394 -46.29 -22.27 -35.75
CA GLU A 394 -45.09 -21.96 -36.52
C GLU A 394 -43.88 -22.74 -36.01
N CYS A 395 -42.95 -23.01 -36.91
CA CYS A 395 -41.74 -23.75 -36.59
C CYS A 395 -40.86 -22.93 -35.66
N HIS A 396 -40.42 -23.53 -34.55
CA HIS A 396 -39.45 -22.89 -33.67
C HIS A 396 -38.09 -22.76 -34.38
N THR A 397 -37.41 -21.64 -34.14
CA THR A 397 -36.09 -21.38 -34.70
C THR A 397 -34.99 -22.22 -34.07
N THR A 398 -35.27 -22.93 -32.97
CA THR A 398 -34.31 -23.79 -32.27
C THR A 398 -34.98 -25.04 -31.72
N SER A 399 -34.31 -26.19 -31.84
CA SER A 399 -34.75 -27.47 -31.25
C SER A 399 -36.22 -27.84 -31.50
N ASP A 400 -36.82 -27.42 -32.62
CA ASP A 400 -38.17 -27.86 -33.00
C ASP A 400 -38.11 -29.35 -33.34
N PRO A 401 -38.84 -30.24 -32.62
CA PRO A 401 -38.80 -31.67 -32.88
C PRO A 401 -39.36 -32.04 -34.27
N ARG A 402 -39.99 -31.10 -34.97
CA ARG A 402 -40.50 -31.27 -36.34
C ARG A 402 -39.46 -30.87 -37.40
N SER A 403 -38.25 -30.46 -37.01
CA SER A 403 -37.15 -30.10 -37.92
C SER A 403 -36.80 -31.25 -38.87
N GLY A 404 -36.56 -30.92 -40.14
CA GLY A 404 -36.26 -31.88 -41.21
C GLY A 404 -37.45 -32.70 -41.71
N THR A 405 -38.65 -32.51 -41.16
CA THR A 405 -39.89 -33.16 -41.61
C THR A 405 -40.92 -32.12 -42.04
N VAL A 406 -41.70 -31.61 -41.09
CA VAL A 406 -42.72 -30.57 -41.31
C VAL A 406 -42.11 -29.17 -41.24
N CYS A 407 -41.02 -29.02 -40.49
CA CYS A 407 -40.24 -27.79 -40.38
C CYS A 407 -38.92 -27.91 -41.15
N PRO A 408 -38.38 -26.80 -41.69
CA PRO A 408 -37.06 -26.80 -42.32
C PRO A 408 -35.98 -27.36 -41.40
N ALA A 409 -34.99 -28.04 -41.97
CA ALA A 409 -33.84 -28.53 -41.22
C ALA A 409 -32.96 -27.37 -40.72
N TYR A 410 -32.27 -27.55 -39.60
CA TYR A 410 -31.29 -26.56 -39.13
C TYR A 410 -30.00 -26.62 -39.95
N CYS A 411 -29.39 -25.45 -40.15
CA CYS A 411 -28.12 -25.32 -40.87
C CYS A 411 -26.96 -25.93 -40.06
N VAL A 412 -26.09 -26.70 -40.71
CA VAL A 412 -24.86 -27.25 -40.11
C VAL A 412 -23.64 -26.57 -40.72
N LYS A 413 -22.70 -26.12 -39.87
CA LYS A 413 -21.46 -25.46 -40.31
C LYS A 413 -20.69 -26.40 -41.27
N GLY A 414 -20.35 -25.89 -42.46
CA GLY A 414 -19.67 -26.65 -43.52
C GLY A 414 -20.58 -27.52 -44.40
N SER A 415 -21.89 -27.57 -44.15
CA SER A 415 -22.87 -28.32 -44.96
C SER A 415 -24.19 -27.56 -45.05
N LEU A 416 -24.13 -26.33 -45.58
CA LEU A 416 -25.30 -25.46 -45.74
C LEU A 416 -26.14 -25.86 -46.95
N THR A 417 -27.46 -25.77 -46.81
CA THR A 417 -28.40 -25.84 -47.95
C THR A 417 -29.15 -24.49 -48.09
N PRO A 418 -29.70 -24.18 -49.27
CA PRO A 418 -30.49 -22.96 -49.46
C PRO A 418 -31.70 -22.85 -48.51
N ASP A 419 -32.28 -23.99 -48.11
CA ASP A 419 -33.54 -24.05 -47.37
C ASP A 419 -33.37 -24.28 -45.87
N CYS A 420 -32.14 -24.49 -45.38
CA CYS A 420 -31.92 -24.67 -43.94
C CYS A 420 -32.19 -23.38 -43.14
N VAL A 421 -32.59 -23.52 -41.87
CA VAL A 421 -32.83 -22.40 -40.95
C VAL A 421 -31.66 -22.26 -39.97
N CYS A 422 -31.22 -21.03 -39.71
CA CYS A 422 -30.16 -20.74 -38.76
C CYS A 422 -30.71 -20.81 -37.33
N ASP A 423 -30.11 -21.66 -36.50
CA ASP A 423 -30.51 -21.85 -35.10
C ASP A 423 -30.06 -20.66 -34.24
N THR A 424 -30.97 -20.08 -33.47
CA THR A 424 -30.72 -18.92 -32.61
C THR A 424 -30.06 -19.23 -31.26
N ASN A 425 -29.96 -20.49 -30.85
CA ASN A 425 -29.43 -20.92 -29.54
C ASN A 425 -28.13 -21.74 -29.64
N LEU A 426 -27.60 -21.96 -30.84
CA LEU A 426 -26.32 -22.67 -31.04
C LEU A 426 -25.12 -21.74 -30.80
N SER A 427 -24.36 -21.97 -29.72
CA SER A 427 -23.17 -21.19 -29.38
C SER A 427 -22.00 -21.45 -30.33
N SER A 428 -21.83 -22.69 -30.81
CA SER A 428 -20.75 -23.09 -31.71
C SER A 428 -20.95 -22.61 -33.16
N TYR A 429 -22.19 -22.29 -33.53
CA TYR A 429 -22.55 -21.76 -34.84
C TYR A 429 -23.70 -20.76 -34.71
N SER A 430 -23.35 -19.55 -34.26
CA SER A 430 -24.34 -18.51 -33.98
C SER A 430 -25.21 -18.19 -35.19
N SER A 431 -26.48 -17.85 -34.96
CA SER A 431 -27.41 -17.48 -36.03
C SER A 431 -26.85 -16.39 -36.94
N SER A 432 -26.16 -15.38 -36.40
CA SER A 432 -25.54 -14.32 -37.19
C SER A 432 -24.43 -14.84 -38.10
N GLN A 433 -23.58 -15.75 -37.60
CA GLN A 433 -22.54 -16.38 -38.41
C GLN A 433 -23.15 -17.29 -39.49
N CYS A 434 -24.18 -18.06 -39.14
CA CYS A 434 -24.91 -18.91 -40.08
C CYS A 434 -25.56 -18.11 -41.22
N MET A 435 -26.24 -17.00 -40.90
CA MET A 435 -26.84 -16.13 -41.90
C MET A 435 -25.78 -15.54 -42.84
N LYS A 436 -24.65 -15.10 -42.27
CA LYS A 436 -23.51 -14.59 -43.03
C LYS A 436 -22.99 -15.64 -44.01
N ASP A 437 -22.67 -16.84 -43.54
CA ASP A 437 -22.15 -17.92 -44.38
C ASP A 437 -23.15 -18.30 -45.49
N LYS A 438 -24.44 -18.36 -45.17
CA LYS A 438 -25.51 -18.67 -46.13
C LYS A 438 -25.59 -17.62 -47.24
N LEU A 439 -25.46 -16.33 -46.90
CA LEU A 439 -25.43 -15.25 -47.89
C LEU A 439 -24.13 -15.26 -48.72
N CYS A 440 -22.98 -15.51 -48.09
CA CYS A 440 -21.70 -15.59 -48.79
C CYS A 440 -21.60 -16.82 -49.72
N ILE A 441 -22.36 -17.89 -49.46
CA ILE A 441 -22.38 -19.08 -50.32
C ILE A 441 -23.44 -18.95 -51.43
N PHE A 442 -24.69 -18.60 -51.10
CA PHE A 442 -25.79 -18.65 -52.08
C PHE A 442 -26.14 -17.31 -52.74
N LYS A 443 -25.67 -16.19 -52.18
CA LYS A 443 -26.00 -14.82 -52.67
C LYS A 443 -24.77 -13.93 -52.78
N LEU A 444 -23.59 -14.52 -53.01
CA LEU A 444 -22.29 -13.83 -53.01
C LEU A 444 -22.26 -12.56 -53.87
N GLN A 445 -22.82 -12.58 -55.09
CA GLN A 445 -22.84 -11.45 -56.03
C GLN A 445 -23.52 -10.19 -55.48
N GLN A 446 -24.39 -10.32 -54.47
CA GLN A 446 -25.13 -9.21 -53.87
C GLN A 446 -24.45 -8.68 -52.59
N GLN A 447 -23.29 -9.20 -52.22
CA GLN A 447 -22.62 -8.88 -50.95
C GLN A 447 -21.40 -7.98 -51.18
N SER A 448 -21.12 -7.08 -50.24
CA SER A 448 -19.90 -6.28 -50.22
C SER A 448 -18.68 -7.11 -49.82
N LYS A 449 -17.47 -6.58 -50.05
CA LYS A 449 -16.22 -7.24 -49.64
C LYS A 449 -16.02 -7.24 -48.11
N GLU A 450 -16.60 -6.27 -47.41
CA GLU A 450 -16.58 -6.17 -45.95
C GLU A 450 -17.51 -7.22 -45.33
N TYR A 451 -18.66 -7.47 -45.97
CA TYR A 451 -19.61 -8.47 -45.48
C TYR A 451 -19.19 -9.91 -45.86
N CYS A 452 -18.80 -10.14 -47.12
CA CYS A 452 -18.26 -11.42 -47.57
C CYS A 452 -16.87 -11.20 -48.18
N PRO A 453 -15.79 -11.69 -47.55
CA PRO A 453 -14.43 -11.58 -48.09
C PRO A 453 -14.35 -12.05 -49.53
N CYS A 454 -13.45 -11.44 -50.31
CA CYS A 454 -13.24 -11.83 -51.70
C CYS A 454 -12.68 -13.26 -51.77
N LEU A 455 -13.27 -14.10 -52.61
CA LEU A 455 -12.78 -15.47 -52.80
C LEU A 455 -11.43 -15.45 -53.51
N MET A 456 -10.50 -16.30 -53.08
CA MET A 456 -9.19 -16.44 -53.72
C MET A 456 -9.25 -17.09 -55.12
N LYS A 457 -10.43 -17.54 -55.56
CA LYS A 457 -10.66 -18.16 -56.86
C LYS A 457 -12.08 -17.89 -57.34
N GLY A 458 -12.23 -17.48 -58.60
CA GLY A 458 -13.54 -17.37 -59.25
C GLY A 458 -14.59 -16.50 -58.54
N ASP A 459 -14.19 -15.48 -57.77
CA ASP A 459 -15.14 -14.55 -57.16
C ASP A 459 -15.87 -13.79 -58.28
N PRO A 460 -17.20 -13.93 -58.40
CA PRO A 460 -17.96 -13.27 -59.46
C PRO A 460 -17.96 -11.75 -59.35
N ARG A 461 -17.46 -11.19 -58.23
CA ARG A 461 -17.32 -9.75 -57.99
C ARG A 461 -15.93 -9.20 -58.33
N ALA A 462 -15.01 -10.05 -58.80
CA ALA A 462 -13.64 -9.66 -59.15
C ALA A 462 -13.62 -8.64 -60.30
N GLY A 463 -12.77 -7.61 -60.18
CA GLY A 463 -12.67 -6.50 -61.14
C GLY A 463 -13.71 -5.38 -60.93
N GLY A 464 -14.51 -5.45 -59.87
CA GLY A 464 -15.45 -4.42 -59.46
C GLY A 464 -15.39 -4.19 -57.95
N ILE A 465 -16.25 -4.90 -57.20
CA ILE A 465 -16.28 -4.82 -55.73
C ILE A 465 -15.00 -5.46 -55.14
N CYS A 466 -14.56 -6.57 -55.71
CA CYS A 466 -13.32 -7.23 -55.36
C CYS A 466 -12.18 -6.86 -56.33
N PRO A 467 -10.93 -6.82 -55.87
CA PRO A 467 -9.76 -6.78 -56.74
C PRO A 467 -9.87 -7.75 -57.92
N SER A 468 -9.43 -7.33 -59.10
CA SER A 468 -9.20 -8.25 -60.20
C SER A 468 -8.07 -9.22 -59.86
N TYR A 469 -8.10 -10.41 -60.43
CA TYR A 469 -6.99 -11.37 -60.30
C TYR A 469 -5.78 -10.94 -61.12
N CYS A 470 -4.59 -11.15 -60.59
CA CYS A 470 -3.33 -10.93 -61.30
C CYS A 470 -3.15 -12.03 -62.37
N LYS A 471 -3.06 -11.65 -63.64
CA LYS A 471 -3.00 -12.63 -64.75
C LYS A 471 -1.58 -13.07 -65.12
N SER A 472 -0.61 -12.18 -64.92
CA SER A 472 0.81 -12.42 -65.21
C SER A 472 1.68 -11.38 -64.50
N LYS A 473 3.00 -11.61 -64.46
CA LYS A 473 3.97 -10.64 -63.95
C LYS A 473 3.95 -9.30 -64.68
N ALA A 474 3.66 -9.30 -65.98
CA ALA A 474 3.62 -8.09 -66.80
C ALA A 474 2.40 -7.20 -66.50
N GLU A 475 1.30 -7.80 -66.02
CA GLU A 475 0.06 -7.11 -65.65
C GLU A 475 -0.09 -6.97 -64.12
N LEU A 476 0.98 -7.24 -63.37
CA LEU A 476 0.96 -7.20 -61.91
C LEU A 476 0.80 -5.77 -61.42
N THR A 477 -0.18 -5.56 -60.56
CA THR A 477 -0.40 -4.28 -59.86
C THR A 477 -0.47 -4.53 -58.36
N VAL A 478 -0.19 -3.51 -57.55
CA VAL A 478 -0.34 -3.59 -56.10
C VAL A 478 -1.77 -3.94 -55.67
N ASN A 479 -2.77 -3.65 -56.52
CA ASN A 479 -4.17 -3.79 -56.18
C ASN A 479 -4.81 -5.09 -56.67
N CYS A 480 -4.14 -5.93 -57.47
CA CYS A 480 -4.69 -7.22 -57.90
C CYS A 480 -4.48 -8.32 -56.85
N MET A 481 -5.27 -9.39 -56.93
CA MET A 481 -5.24 -10.54 -56.01
C MET A 481 -4.63 -11.76 -56.69
N CYS A 482 -3.81 -12.53 -55.96
CA CYS A 482 -3.18 -13.75 -56.48
C CYS A 482 -4.17 -14.92 -56.39
N GLU A 483 -4.56 -15.47 -57.55
CA GLU A 483 -5.57 -16.53 -57.65
C GLU A 483 -4.99 -17.93 -57.42
N LEU A 484 -5.75 -18.79 -56.73
CA LEU A 484 -5.44 -20.22 -56.61
C LEU A 484 -5.65 -20.96 -57.94
N ASP A 485 -4.69 -21.83 -58.30
CA ASP A 485 -4.68 -22.64 -59.54
C ASP A 485 -4.69 -21.83 -60.86
N SER A 486 -4.23 -20.58 -60.84
CA SER A 486 -4.12 -19.75 -62.04
C SER A 486 -2.86 -20.07 -62.87
N SER A 487 -2.82 -19.62 -64.13
CA SER A 487 -1.61 -19.68 -64.97
C SER A 487 -0.43 -18.88 -64.41
N TYR A 488 -0.70 -17.98 -63.47
CA TYR A 488 0.29 -17.28 -62.67
C TYR A 488 0.22 -17.81 -61.22
N PRO A 489 1.06 -18.80 -60.86
CA PRO A 489 0.93 -19.51 -59.60
C PRO A 489 0.94 -18.56 -58.41
N GLN A 490 0.05 -18.79 -57.43
CA GLN A 490 -0.16 -17.88 -56.30
C GLN A 490 1.14 -17.49 -55.60
N ALA A 491 1.98 -18.46 -55.23
CA ALA A 491 3.26 -18.20 -54.57
C ALA A 491 4.22 -17.34 -55.44
N THR A 492 4.15 -17.48 -56.77
CA THR A 492 4.94 -16.66 -57.69
C THR A 492 4.38 -15.25 -57.79
N CYS A 493 3.05 -15.12 -57.87
CA CYS A 493 2.36 -13.83 -57.87
C CYS A 493 2.60 -13.03 -56.59
N GLU A 494 2.49 -13.66 -55.42
CA GLU A 494 2.72 -13.00 -54.13
C GLU A 494 4.17 -12.54 -53.99
N ARG A 495 5.14 -13.39 -54.39
CA ARG A 495 6.56 -13.04 -54.40
C ARG A 495 6.85 -11.85 -55.31
N ASP A 496 6.36 -11.89 -56.55
CA ASP A 496 6.55 -10.78 -57.50
C ASP A 496 5.87 -9.50 -56.99
N LYS A 497 4.77 -9.60 -56.24
CA LYS A 497 4.08 -8.46 -55.65
C LYS A 497 4.89 -7.79 -54.55
N LEU A 498 5.57 -8.58 -53.72
CA LEU A 498 6.53 -8.08 -52.72
C LEU A 498 7.67 -7.30 -53.39
N CYS A 499 8.13 -7.70 -54.58
CA CYS A 499 9.12 -6.93 -55.34
C CYS A 499 8.64 -5.53 -55.76
N ILE A 500 7.32 -5.30 -55.82
CA ILE A 500 6.73 -3.99 -56.12
C ILE A 500 6.53 -3.16 -54.85
N VAL A 501 6.01 -3.78 -53.78
CA VAL A 501 5.57 -3.04 -52.59
C VAL A 501 6.63 -2.88 -51.51
N ASP A 502 7.60 -3.79 -51.47
CA ASP A 502 8.54 -3.89 -50.35
C ASP A 502 9.94 -4.33 -50.79
N LEU A 503 10.46 -3.69 -51.84
CA LEU A 503 11.71 -4.08 -52.45
C LEU A 503 12.91 -4.05 -51.49
N ILE A 504 12.93 -3.15 -50.49
CA ILE A 504 14.05 -2.97 -49.56
C ILE A 504 14.31 -4.18 -48.65
N HIS A 505 13.29 -5.02 -48.39
CA HIS A 505 13.41 -6.21 -47.55
C HIS A 505 13.54 -7.51 -48.36
N GLN A 506 13.67 -7.41 -49.69
CA GLN A 506 13.78 -8.60 -50.56
C GLN A 506 15.23 -8.85 -50.98
N SER A 507 15.64 -10.12 -50.96
CA SER A 507 16.94 -10.54 -51.48
C SER A 507 17.04 -10.35 -53.00
N THR A 508 18.26 -10.30 -53.53
CA THR A 508 18.53 -10.26 -54.97
C THR A 508 18.07 -11.52 -55.69
N THR A 509 17.97 -12.65 -54.97
CA THR A 509 17.44 -13.92 -55.47
C THR A 509 15.92 -13.90 -55.61
N ASN A 510 15.21 -13.24 -54.69
CA ASN A 510 13.75 -13.12 -54.73
C ASN A 510 13.29 -12.00 -55.68
N CYS A 511 14.00 -10.88 -55.69
CA CYS A 511 13.69 -9.71 -56.52
C CYS A 511 14.97 -9.18 -57.18
N PRO A 512 15.12 -9.29 -58.51
CA PRO A 512 16.28 -8.75 -59.22
C PRO A 512 16.50 -7.25 -58.93
N CYS A 513 17.75 -6.80 -59.00
CA CYS A 513 18.06 -5.38 -58.82
C CYS A 513 17.53 -4.50 -59.95
N LEU A 514 16.99 -3.34 -59.60
CA LEU A 514 16.58 -2.33 -60.56
C LEU A 514 17.83 -1.68 -61.18
N ALA A 515 17.79 -1.45 -62.50
CA ALA A 515 18.92 -0.88 -63.23
C ALA A 515 19.23 0.58 -62.83
N ILE A 516 18.28 1.28 -62.22
CA ILE A 516 18.40 2.69 -61.80
C ILE A 516 17.66 2.85 -60.46
N ASN A 517 18.31 3.52 -59.49
CA ASN A 517 17.74 3.87 -58.19
C ASN A 517 17.13 2.69 -57.40
N ASP A 518 17.77 1.52 -57.38
CA ASP A 518 17.34 0.42 -56.51
C ASP A 518 17.52 0.85 -55.04
N PRO A 519 16.45 0.84 -54.22
CA PRO A 519 16.49 1.34 -52.85
C PRO A 519 17.33 0.47 -51.91
N ARG A 520 17.76 -0.75 -52.32
CA ARG A 520 18.68 -1.60 -51.55
C ARG A 520 20.15 -1.17 -51.64
N GLY A 521 20.50 -0.28 -52.58
CA GLY A 521 21.84 0.28 -52.73
C GLY A 521 22.86 -0.62 -53.46
N GLU A 522 24.01 -0.04 -53.81
CA GLU A 522 25.05 -0.69 -54.64
C GLU A 522 25.74 -1.87 -53.97
N SER A 523 25.83 -1.89 -52.63
CA SER A 523 26.48 -2.97 -51.86
C SER A 523 25.77 -4.32 -51.96
N ILE A 524 24.47 -4.33 -52.25
CA ILE A 524 23.67 -5.55 -52.43
C ILE A 524 23.60 -5.94 -53.91
N CYS A 525 23.63 -4.97 -54.84
CA CYS A 525 23.35 -5.19 -56.26
C CYS A 525 24.58 -5.36 -57.18
N LYS A 526 25.81 -5.08 -56.73
CA LYS A 526 27.04 -5.19 -57.55
C LYS A 526 28.16 -6.03 -56.93
N GLN A 527 27.85 -7.27 -56.52
CA GLN A 527 28.88 -8.29 -56.29
C GLN A 527 29.09 -9.14 -57.55
N THR A 528 29.79 -8.58 -58.55
CA THR A 528 30.40 -9.35 -59.64
C THR A 528 31.64 -8.60 -60.11
N ASP A 529 32.81 -9.03 -59.62
CA ASP A 529 34.13 -8.99 -60.27
C ASP A 529 35.17 -9.49 -59.24
N ILE A 530 35.25 -10.82 -59.05
CA ILE A 530 36.41 -11.45 -58.39
C ILE A 530 37.37 -11.84 -59.52
N ASP A 531 38.54 -11.21 -59.51
CA ASP A 531 39.71 -11.47 -60.35
C ASP A 531 40.22 -12.93 -60.16
N PRO A 532 40.53 -13.70 -61.23
CA PRO A 532 40.90 -15.12 -61.14
C PRO A 532 42.30 -15.45 -60.55
N SER A 533 42.86 -14.59 -59.69
CA SER A 533 44.29 -14.63 -59.33
C SER A 533 44.60 -14.78 -57.84
N ASP A 534 43.76 -15.49 -57.07
CA ASP A 534 44.07 -15.81 -55.67
C ASP A 534 43.61 -17.24 -55.30
N PRO A 535 44.49 -18.17 -54.93
CA PRO A 535 44.11 -19.50 -54.48
C PRO A 535 43.93 -19.55 -52.95
N ASP A 536 42.83 -20.21 -52.52
CA ASP A 536 42.57 -20.76 -51.18
C ASP A 536 42.10 -19.73 -50.10
N GLN A 537 41.03 -19.90 -49.28
CA GLN A 537 40.20 -21.05 -48.87
C GLN A 537 38.81 -20.64 -48.34
N THR A 538 37.83 -21.48 -48.69
CA THR A 538 36.72 -22.06 -47.88
C THR A 538 35.61 -21.18 -47.26
N ASP A 539 34.45 -21.22 -47.90
CA ASP A 539 33.12 -21.09 -47.29
C ASP A 539 32.62 -22.45 -46.76
N PRO A 540 31.99 -22.52 -45.57
CA PRO A 540 31.24 -23.69 -45.13
C PRO A 540 29.82 -23.71 -45.71
N ILE A 541 29.51 -24.77 -46.45
CA ILE A 541 28.16 -25.17 -46.87
C ILE A 541 27.43 -25.79 -45.67
N ILE A 542 26.18 -25.38 -45.40
CA ILE A 542 25.19 -26.20 -44.68
C ILE A 542 23.81 -26.03 -45.36
N PRO A 543 22.99 -27.10 -45.49
CA PRO A 543 22.17 -27.38 -46.66
C PRO A 543 20.65 -27.29 -46.45
N ASP A 544 19.94 -27.31 -47.59
CA ASP A 544 18.51 -27.63 -47.76
C ASP A 544 18.16 -29.03 -47.20
N PRO A 545 16.96 -29.22 -46.65
CA PRO A 545 16.19 -30.39 -47.06
C PRO A 545 14.70 -30.15 -47.30
N SER A 546 14.25 -30.79 -48.38
CA SER A 546 12.89 -30.92 -48.86
C SER A 546 11.98 -31.83 -48.00
N GLU A 547 10.69 -31.51 -48.04
CA GLU A 547 9.45 -32.30 -47.88
C GLU A 547 9.45 -33.69 -47.18
N LYS A 548 8.56 -33.82 -46.16
CA LYS A 548 7.56 -34.91 -46.09
C LYS A 548 6.51 -34.68 -44.98
N TYR A 549 5.22 -34.76 -45.33
CA TYR A 549 4.12 -35.04 -44.40
C TYR A 549 4.21 -36.50 -43.89
N PRO A 550 3.67 -36.83 -42.69
CA PRO A 550 2.29 -37.36 -42.63
C PRO A 550 1.47 -36.92 -41.39
N GLU A 551 0.20 -37.31 -41.44
CA GLU A 551 -0.92 -37.00 -40.55
C GLU A 551 -0.87 -37.59 -39.12
N THR A 552 -1.84 -37.13 -38.32
CA THR A 552 -2.56 -37.73 -37.17
C THR A 552 -2.04 -37.60 -35.73
N GLU A 553 -2.90 -36.91 -34.96
CA GLU A 553 -3.42 -37.19 -33.60
C GLU A 553 -2.54 -37.22 -32.34
N GLN A 554 -3.13 -36.58 -31.31
CA GLN A 554 -3.05 -36.79 -29.86
C GLN A 554 -2.08 -35.98 -28.98
N GLU A 555 -2.76 -35.16 -28.15
CA GLU A 555 -2.61 -34.93 -26.71
C GLU A 555 -1.43 -34.14 -26.12
N GLN A 556 -1.85 -33.13 -25.31
CA GLN A 556 -1.23 -32.61 -24.07
C GLN A 556 0.17 -31.98 -24.21
N GLU A 557 0.55 -30.86 -23.62
CA GLU A 557 0.10 -30.12 -22.43
C GLU A 557 0.74 -28.71 -22.50
N GLU A 558 0.16 -27.77 -21.76
CA GLU A 558 0.77 -26.57 -21.16
C GLU A 558 1.91 -25.82 -21.89
N ILE A 559 1.61 -24.60 -22.41
CA ILE A 559 2.54 -23.47 -22.29
C ILE A 559 1.80 -22.18 -21.90
N ILE A 560 2.28 -21.66 -20.77
CA ILE A 560 2.12 -20.34 -20.16
C ILE A 560 2.34 -19.23 -21.20
N LYS A 561 1.36 -18.31 -21.35
CA LYS A 561 1.57 -17.01 -21.98
C LYS A 561 1.80 -15.97 -20.88
N GLN A 562 3.00 -15.39 -20.82
CA GLN A 562 3.22 -14.04 -20.33
C GLN A 562 3.66 -13.21 -21.52
N GLU A 563 2.84 -12.20 -21.85
CA GLU A 563 3.19 -11.09 -22.73
C GLU A 563 3.85 -10.02 -21.86
N ASP A 564 5.10 -9.69 -22.20
CA ASP A 564 5.77 -8.45 -21.83
C ASP A 564 5.42 -7.38 -22.88
N ASP A 565 5.10 -6.16 -22.44
CA ASP A 565 5.63 -4.91 -23.00
C ASP A 565 5.10 -3.72 -22.18
N GLU A 566 6.01 -2.88 -21.64
CA GLU A 566 6.22 -1.49 -22.09
C GLU A 566 7.11 -0.69 -21.10
N ASP A 567 8.23 -0.23 -21.65
CA ASP A 567 8.88 1.08 -21.52
C ASP A 567 9.32 1.65 -20.16
N LYS A 568 10.65 1.69 -19.99
CA LYS A 568 11.35 2.75 -19.21
C LYS A 568 12.51 3.35 -20.00
N GLN A 569 12.38 4.65 -20.25
CA GLN A 569 13.45 5.55 -20.70
C GLN A 569 14.61 5.57 -19.69
N LYS A 570 15.84 5.43 -20.18
CA LYS A 570 17.08 5.64 -19.43
C LYS A 570 17.55 7.09 -19.63
N GLU A 571 17.66 7.85 -18.55
CA GLU A 571 18.56 9.01 -18.48
C GLU A 571 19.89 8.57 -17.89
N GLU A 572 20.97 8.88 -18.61
CA GLU A 572 22.36 8.67 -18.19
C GLU A 572 22.76 9.73 -17.15
N SER A 573 23.24 9.31 -15.99
CA SER A 573 23.88 10.17 -14.98
C SER A 573 25.39 9.89 -14.97
N THR A 574 26.17 10.92 -15.30
CA THR A 574 27.62 10.90 -15.33
C THR A 574 28.22 11.00 -13.92
N SER A 575 29.05 10.02 -13.57
CA SER A 575 29.81 9.93 -12.31
C SER A 575 31.01 10.90 -12.33
N PHE A 576 31.02 11.90 -11.46
CA PHE A 576 32.21 12.71 -11.14
C PHE A 576 32.92 12.14 -9.90
N GLN A 577 34.13 11.60 -10.07
CA GLN A 577 35.04 11.27 -8.96
C GLN A 577 35.79 12.54 -8.50
N MET A 578 35.54 13.02 -7.28
CA MET A 578 36.39 13.98 -6.59
C MET A 578 37.43 13.25 -5.73
N ASN A 579 38.71 13.33 -6.14
CA ASN A 579 39.84 12.94 -5.32
C ASN A 579 40.09 13.99 -4.23
N TRP A 580 39.95 13.61 -2.96
CA TRP A 580 40.38 14.42 -1.81
C TRP A 580 41.79 13.98 -1.37
N ILE A 581 42.75 14.89 -1.48
CA ILE A 581 44.11 14.75 -0.94
C ILE A 581 44.06 15.17 0.54
N ILE A 582 44.28 14.21 1.45
CA ILE A 582 44.41 14.45 2.89
C ILE A 582 45.88 14.72 3.23
N TYR A 583 46.17 15.89 3.79
CA TYR A 583 47.47 16.19 4.41
C TYR A 583 47.48 15.67 5.86
N ILE A 584 48.30 14.67 6.14
CA ILE A 584 48.62 14.24 7.51
C ILE A 584 49.83 15.04 7.99
N VAL A 585 49.63 15.92 8.97
CA VAL A 585 50.71 16.53 9.75
C VAL A 585 50.92 15.70 11.01
N GLY A 586 51.94 14.84 10.99
CA GLY A 586 52.36 14.06 12.16
C GLY A 586 53.18 14.92 13.13
N GLY A 587 52.60 15.27 14.28
CA GLY A 587 53.32 15.80 15.43
C GLY A 587 53.74 14.67 16.36
N ALA A 588 55.05 14.36 16.40
CA ALA A 588 55.63 13.44 17.36
C ALA A 588 55.84 14.13 18.72
N LEU A 589 55.17 13.66 19.77
CA LEU A 589 55.52 13.96 21.15
C LEU A 589 56.62 13.00 21.61
N ARG A 590 57.80 13.56 21.90
CA ARG A 590 58.90 12.87 22.60
C ARG A 590 58.55 12.79 24.09
N GLU A 591 58.43 11.58 24.61
CA GLU A 591 58.64 11.32 26.04
C GLU A 591 60.12 11.61 26.39
N LYS A 592 60.32 12.43 27.42
CA LYS A 592 61.59 12.50 28.14
C LYS A 592 61.47 11.61 29.38
N ALA A 593 62.43 10.71 29.51
CA ALA A 593 62.80 10.06 30.77
C ALA A 593 63.31 11.08 31.79
#